data_AF-A0A2V7UPA9-F1
#
_entry.id   AF-A0A2V7UPA9-F1
#
_cell.length_a   1.000
_cell.length_b   1.000
_cell.length_c   1.000
_cell.angle_alpha   90.00
_cell.angle_beta   90.00
_cell.angle_gamma   90.00
#
_symmetry.space_group_name_H-M   'P 1'
#
loop_
_entity.id
_entity.type
_entity.pdbx_description
1 polymer ?
#
loop_
_entity_poly.entity_id
_entity_poly.type
_entity_poly.pdbx_seq_one_letter_code
_entity_poly.pdbx_strand_id
1 'polypeptide(L)'
;MVDSDHREPLTPPESGAITPSPYSPETEPESAGIPEGLLPTEARPRRRPAHYALGIDLENRPEDPLLSRLVESTVRINTGHPAYRRAEASRSIGYHLALSVAMALTPLAADPEQSHDFITAFLARWGEAVDHPGRHLLRRRRRSGSAHAR
;
A
#
# COMPACT_ATOMS: atom_id res chain seq x y z
N MET A 1 24.40 -39.07 57.39
CA MET A 1 24.25 -37.62 57.56
C MET A 1 22.98 -37.26 56.78
N VAL A 2 21.79 -37.45 57.38
CA VAL A 2 20.87 -36.38 57.90
C VAL A 2 20.90 -35.11 57.05
N ASP A 3 19.81 -34.43 56.70
CA ASP A 3 18.35 -34.57 56.74
C ASP A 3 17.82 -33.20 56.25
N SER A 4 16.55 -33.11 55.84
CA SER A 4 15.69 -31.91 55.93
C SER A 4 16.09 -30.65 55.11
N ASP A 5 15.29 -30.14 54.19
CA ASP A 5 13.91 -29.63 54.32
C ASP A 5 13.80 -28.42 55.29
N HIS A 6 12.91 -27.50 54.92
CA HIS A 6 12.41 -26.31 55.62
C HIS A 6 13.24 -25.02 55.53
N ARG A 7 12.65 -23.84 55.19
CA ARG A 7 11.26 -23.42 55.35
C ARG A 7 10.94 -22.18 54.50
N GLU A 8 9.82 -22.24 53.77
CA GLU A 8 8.90 -21.12 53.44
C GLU A 8 8.38 -20.41 54.73
N PRO A 9 7.50 -19.37 54.76
CA PRO A 9 6.54 -18.92 53.73
C PRO A 9 6.33 -17.39 53.64
N LEU A 10 5.50 -16.94 52.68
CA LEU A 10 4.21 -16.26 52.92
C LEU A 10 3.70 -15.58 51.64
N THR A 11 2.65 -16.17 51.10
CA THR A 11 1.64 -15.58 50.22
C THR A 11 0.67 -14.70 51.05
N PRO A 12 -0.47 -14.25 50.49
CA PRO A 12 -0.74 -12.96 49.83
C PRO A 12 -1.72 -12.13 50.70
N PRO A 13 -2.48 -11.14 50.18
CA PRO A 13 -3.81 -11.49 49.67
C PRO A 13 -4.21 -10.63 48.43
N GLU A 14 -4.87 -11.20 47.43
CA GLU A 14 -6.34 -11.15 47.25
C GLU A 14 -6.83 -9.83 46.64
N SER A 15 -7.91 -9.77 45.84
CA SER A 15 -8.90 -10.76 45.47
C SER A 15 -9.81 -10.09 44.44
N GLY A 16 -10.56 -10.92 43.73
CA GLY A 16 -11.88 -10.54 43.23
C GLY A 16 -11.98 -10.68 41.72
N ALA A 17 -12.03 -11.92 41.22
CA ALA A 17 -13.30 -12.60 40.88
C ALA A 17 -13.92 -12.00 39.60
N ILE A 18 -13.68 -12.58 38.42
CA ILE A 18 -14.47 -13.66 37.78
C ILE A 18 -15.96 -13.64 38.15
N THR A 19 -16.85 -13.26 37.22
CA THR A 19 -17.84 -14.14 36.54
C THR A 19 -18.81 -13.35 35.62
N PRO A 20 -19.50 -14.01 34.66
CA PRO A 20 -20.10 -13.38 33.47
C PRO A 20 -21.65 -13.32 33.44
N SER A 21 -22.18 -12.52 32.49
CA SER A 21 -23.55 -12.53 31.89
C SER A 21 -24.73 -12.11 32.82
N PRO A 22 -25.90 -11.62 32.34
CA PRO A 22 -26.57 -11.93 31.07
C PRO A 22 -27.23 -10.77 30.30
N TYR A 23 -27.64 -11.11 29.08
CA TYR A 23 -28.52 -10.40 28.15
C TYR A 23 -29.90 -10.05 28.73
N SER A 24 -30.41 -8.83 28.49
CA SER A 24 -31.75 -8.62 27.90
C SER A 24 -32.04 -7.15 27.55
N PRO A 25 -32.96 -6.91 26.57
CA PRO A 25 -33.10 -5.67 25.82
C PRO A 25 -34.31 -4.83 26.25
N GLU A 26 -34.26 -3.51 26.07
CA GLU A 26 -35.45 -2.63 26.00
C GLU A 26 -35.06 -1.33 25.28
N THR A 27 -35.49 -1.11 24.03
CA THR A 27 -36.77 -0.53 23.56
C THR A 27 -36.73 1.00 23.56
N GLU A 28 -36.61 1.54 22.33
CA GLU A 28 -37.01 2.85 21.77
C GLU A 28 -37.00 4.14 22.62
N PRO A 29 -36.69 5.26 21.96
CA PRO A 29 -37.77 6.23 21.76
C PRO A 29 -37.99 6.54 20.28
N GLU A 30 -39.14 6.07 19.81
CA GLU A 30 -40.17 6.80 19.08
C GLU A 30 -39.72 8.07 18.32
N SER A 31 -39.62 7.88 17.00
CA SER A 31 -40.22 8.72 15.95
C SER A 31 -40.60 10.16 16.32
N ALA A 32 -39.79 11.13 15.86
CA ALA A 32 -40.27 12.46 15.48
C ALA A 32 -40.14 12.58 13.95
N GLY A 33 -41.26 12.65 13.27
CA GLY A 33 -41.33 12.49 11.82
C GLY A 33 -41.04 13.74 10.98
N ILE A 34 -40.94 13.42 9.67
CA ILE A 34 -41.34 14.20 8.47
C ILE A 34 -40.28 15.20 7.93
N PRO A 35 -40.06 15.35 6.58
CA PRO A 35 -40.88 14.88 5.45
C PRO A 35 -40.18 14.03 4.38
N GLU A 36 -41.06 13.27 3.72
CA GLU A 36 -40.99 12.79 2.35
C GLU A 36 -40.82 13.95 1.36
N GLY A 37 -39.91 13.77 0.40
CA GLY A 37 -39.80 14.65 -0.76
C GLY A 37 -38.58 15.56 -0.77
N LEU A 38 -37.42 15.00 -1.09
CA LEU A 38 -36.59 15.53 -2.17
C LEU A 38 -35.62 14.42 -2.57
N LEU A 39 -35.70 13.94 -3.80
CA LEU A 39 -34.60 13.26 -4.45
C LEU A 39 -33.68 14.35 -5.02
N PRO A 40 -32.58 14.77 -4.37
CA PRO A 40 -31.42 15.17 -5.14
C PRO A 40 -30.80 13.87 -5.65
N THR A 41 -30.78 13.73 -6.97
CA THR A 41 -29.91 12.79 -7.67
C THR A 41 -28.56 12.78 -6.96
N GLU A 42 -28.30 11.74 -6.17
CA GLU A 42 -27.00 11.58 -5.55
C GLU A 42 -26.04 11.40 -6.71
N ALA A 43 -25.31 12.47 -7.04
CA ALA A 43 -24.15 12.40 -7.89
C ALA A 43 -23.27 11.33 -7.27
N ARG A 44 -23.35 10.12 -7.82
CA ARG A 44 -22.61 8.92 -7.40
C ARG A 44 -21.26 9.39 -6.92
N PRO A 45 -20.88 9.17 -5.64
CA PRO A 45 -19.61 9.64 -5.14
C PRO A 45 -18.57 9.15 -6.13
N ARG A 46 -17.90 10.10 -6.82
CA ARG A 46 -16.87 9.79 -7.81
C ARG A 46 -15.91 8.89 -7.06
N ARG A 47 -15.96 7.58 -7.35
CA ARG A 47 -15.14 6.57 -6.68
C ARG A 47 -13.74 7.16 -6.69
N ARG A 48 -13.22 7.48 -5.51
CA ARG A 48 -11.81 7.84 -5.39
C ARG A 48 -11.09 6.68 -6.08
N PRO A 49 -10.23 6.92 -7.08
CA PRO A 49 -9.44 5.83 -7.62
C PRO A 49 -8.78 5.20 -6.40
N ALA A 50 -9.11 3.94 -6.11
CA ALA A 50 -8.41 3.19 -5.09
C ALA A 50 -6.94 3.35 -5.46
N HIS A 51 -6.18 4.03 -4.62
CA HIS A 51 -4.76 4.20 -4.84
C HIS A 51 -4.18 2.80 -4.65
N TYR A 52 -4.19 2.00 -5.72
CA TYR A 52 -3.36 0.81 -5.84
C TYR A 52 -1.93 1.34 -5.81
N ALA A 53 -1.39 1.48 -4.61
CA ALA A 53 -0.05 1.96 -4.42
C ALA A 53 0.89 0.84 -4.85
N LEU A 54 1.48 0.97 -6.04
CA LEU A 54 2.57 0.11 -6.46
C LEU A 54 3.81 0.50 -5.65
N GLY A 55 4.26 -0.39 -4.78
CA GLY A 55 5.52 -0.25 -4.05
C GLY A 55 6.72 -0.61 -4.93
N ILE A 56 7.90 -0.09 -4.60
CA ILE A 56 9.18 -0.52 -5.18
C ILE A 56 10.13 -0.77 -4.02
N ASP A 57 10.65 -1.99 -3.94
CA ASP A 57 11.62 -2.42 -2.92
C ASP A 57 12.86 -3.00 -3.57
N LEU A 58 13.98 -2.97 -2.85
CA LEU A 58 15.23 -3.58 -3.26
C LEU A 58 15.41 -4.95 -2.57
N GLU A 59 15.92 -5.92 -3.31
CA GLU A 59 16.18 -7.28 -2.84
C GLU A 59 17.51 -7.77 -3.43
N ASN A 60 18.33 -8.46 -2.64
CA ASN A 60 19.62 -8.98 -3.12
C ASN A 60 19.53 -10.49 -3.37
N ARG A 61 19.51 -10.92 -4.64
CA ARG A 61 19.44 -12.33 -5.05
C ARG A 61 20.41 -12.60 -6.21
N PRO A 62 21.72 -12.71 -5.93
CA PRO A 62 22.74 -12.82 -6.97
C PRO A 62 22.62 -14.08 -7.85
N GLU A 63 21.99 -15.13 -7.33
CA GLU A 63 21.71 -16.39 -8.03
C GLU A 63 20.46 -16.34 -8.94
N ASP A 64 19.60 -15.33 -8.81
CA ASP A 64 18.39 -15.19 -9.62
C ASP A 64 18.69 -14.38 -10.90
N PRO A 65 18.43 -14.93 -12.11
CA PRO A 65 18.67 -14.21 -13.36
C PRO A 65 17.64 -13.11 -13.63
N LEU A 66 16.52 -13.06 -12.90
CA LEU A 66 15.50 -12.04 -13.11
C LEU A 66 15.95 -10.69 -12.55
N LEU A 67 15.66 -9.62 -13.31
CA LEU A 67 15.90 -8.24 -12.91
C LEU A 67 14.99 -7.81 -11.75
N SER A 68 13.77 -8.33 -11.75
CA SER A 68 12.72 -7.95 -10.80
C SER A 68 11.57 -8.93 -10.84
N ARG A 69 10.76 -8.90 -9.78
CA ARG A 69 9.52 -9.66 -9.67
C ARG A 69 8.43 -8.80 -9.01
N LEU A 70 7.20 -8.98 -9.46
CA LEU A 70 6.03 -8.40 -8.79
C LEU A 70 5.56 -9.36 -7.69
N VAL A 71 5.47 -8.86 -6.46
CA VAL A 71 4.99 -9.61 -5.30
C VAL A 71 3.87 -8.80 -4.66
N GLU A 72 2.66 -9.33 -4.68
CA GLU A 72 1.45 -8.63 -4.21
C GLU A 72 1.24 -7.31 -4.97
N SER A 73 1.69 -6.20 -4.40
CA SER A 73 1.63 -4.85 -4.98
C SER A 73 2.99 -4.14 -4.98
N THR A 74 4.08 -4.88 -4.79
CA THR A 74 5.44 -4.34 -4.72
C THR A 74 6.33 -4.96 -5.78
N VAL A 75 6.96 -4.13 -6.59
CA VAL A 75 8.03 -4.56 -7.49
C VAL A 75 9.32 -4.67 -6.69
N ARG A 76 9.83 -5.90 -6.53
CA ARG A 76 11.14 -6.14 -5.92
C ARG A 76 12.22 -6.14 -7.00
N ILE A 77 13.20 -5.26 -6.87
CA ILE A 77 14.32 -5.09 -7.80
C ILE A 77 15.52 -5.88 -7.29
N ASN A 78 16.10 -6.73 -8.14
CA ASN A 78 17.25 -7.54 -7.79
C ASN A 78 18.57 -6.76 -7.88
N THR A 79 19.11 -6.32 -6.75
CA THR A 79 20.39 -5.60 -6.67
C THR A 79 21.60 -6.50 -6.86
N GLY A 80 21.44 -7.82 -6.71
CA GLY A 80 22.50 -8.81 -6.95
C GLY A 80 22.77 -9.04 -8.44
N HIS A 81 21.81 -8.68 -9.30
CA HIS A 81 21.91 -8.89 -10.74
C HIS A 81 23.08 -8.08 -11.35
N PRO A 82 23.91 -8.66 -12.26
CA PRO A 82 25.02 -7.96 -12.90
C PRO A 82 24.64 -6.63 -13.57
N ALA A 83 23.43 -6.54 -14.13
CA ALA A 83 22.93 -5.30 -14.74
C ALA A 83 22.68 -4.18 -13.72
N TYR A 84 22.29 -4.50 -12.47
CA TYR A 84 22.14 -3.49 -11.42
C TYR A 84 23.50 -2.90 -11.05
N ARG A 85 24.51 -3.77 -10.84
CA ARG A 85 25.90 -3.35 -10.58
C ARG A 85 26.46 -2.48 -11.70
N ARG A 86 26.19 -2.84 -12.96
CA ARG A 86 26.56 -2.02 -14.13
C ARG A 86 25.84 -0.67 -14.12
N ALA A 87 24.55 -0.64 -13.77
CA ALA A 87 23.76 0.58 -13.72
C ALA A 87 24.28 1.54 -12.64
N GLU A 88 24.64 1.01 -11.47
CA GLU A 88 25.29 1.77 -10.40
C GLU A 88 26.63 2.37 -10.85
N ALA A 89 27.53 1.54 -11.40
CA ALA A 89 28.84 1.99 -11.88
C ALA A 89 28.75 3.09 -12.96
N SER A 90 27.70 3.04 -13.79
CA SER A 90 27.45 4.01 -14.87
C SER A 90 26.52 5.17 -14.47
N ARG A 91 26.08 5.24 -13.20
CA ARG A 91 25.12 6.23 -12.70
C ARG A 91 23.78 6.24 -13.47
N SER A 92 23.35 5.08 -13.96
CA SER A 92 22.10 4.87 -14.70
C SER A 92 21.05 4.10 -13.88
N ILE A 93 21.14 4.17 -12.54
CA ILE A 93 20.22 3.47 -11.62
C ILE A 93 18.75 3.78 -11.93
N GLY A 94 18.41 5.04 -12.23
CA GLY A 94 17.04 5.43 -12.58
C GLY A 94 16.47 4.69 -13.80
N TYR A 95 17.29 4.52 -14.85
CA TYR A 95 16.91 3.75 -16.04
C TYR A 95 16.76 2.27 -15.73
N HIS A 96 17.64 1.71 -14.90
CA HIS A 96 17.53 0.33 -14.47
C HIS A 96 16.23 0.08 -13.69
N LEU A 97 15.89 0.95 -12.74
CA LEU A 97 14.63 0.86 -11.98
C LEU A 97 13.42 0.93 -12.92
N ALA A 98 13.39 1.89 -13.84
CA ALA A 98 12.28 2.05 -14.78
C ALA A 98 12.09 0.82 -15.67
N LEU A 99 13.18 0.30 -16.24
CA LEU A 99 13.13 -0.89 -17.08
C LEU A 99 12.68 -2.13 -16.29
N SER A 100 13.23 -2.35 -15.09
CA SER A 100 12.85 -3.46 -14.23
C SER A 100 11.37 -3.39 -13.85
N VAL A 101 10.86 -2.21 -13.48
CA VAL A 101 9.41 -2.02 -13.22
C VAL A 101 8.57 -2.34 -14.47
N ALA A 102 8.96 -1.84 -15.64
CA ALA A 102 8.26 -2.15 -16.88
C ALA A 102 8.20 -3.67 -17.11
N MET A 103 9.35 -4.35 -17.04
CA MET A 103 9.46 -5.80 -17.21
C MET A 103 8.63 -6.60 -16.20
N ALA A 104 8.59 -6.18 -14.93
CA ALA A 104 7.80 -6.85 -13.90
C ALA A 104 6.29 -6.72 -14.12
N LEU A 105 5.84 -5.61 -14.73
CA LEU A 105 4.44 -5.34 -15.00
C LEU A 105 3.96 -5.91 -16.33
N THR A 106 4.85 -6.13 -17.30
CA THR A 106 4.49 -6.63 -18.64
C THR A 106 3.54 -7.83 -18.62
N PRO A 107 3.77 -8.89 -17.83
CA PRO A 107 2.88 -10.07 -17.81
C PRO A 107 1.45 -9.78 -17.34
N LEU A 108 1.23 -8.66 -16.63
CA LEU A 108 -0.07 -8.22 -16.14
C LEU A 108 -0.72 -7.19 -17.06
N ALA A 109 0.08 -6.44 -17.82
CA ALA A 109 -0.36 -5.25 -18.55
C ALA A 109 -0.50 -5.46 -20.07
N ALA A 110 0.10 -6.51 -20.63
CA ALA A 110 0.10 -6.76 -22.05
C ALA A 110 0.12 -8.26 -22.37
N ASP A 111 -0.47 -8.60 -23.52
CA ASP A 111 -0.27 -9.92 -24.13
C ASP A 111 1.21 -10.11 -24.53
N PRO A 112 1.71 -11.36 -24.61
CA PRO A 112 3.10 -11.62 -24.97
C PRO A 112 3.56 -10.93 -26.26
N GLU A 113 2.68 -10.88 -27.27
CA GLU A 113 2.94 -10.24 -28.57
C GLU A 113 3.10 -8.71 -28.47
N GLN A 114 2.52 -8.08 -27.45
CA GLN A 114 2.53 -6.63 -27.23
C GLN A 114 3.54 -6.19 -26.16
N SER A 115 4.35 -7.12 -25.64
CA SER A 115 5.30 -6.86 -24.55
C SER A 115 6.25 -5.71 -24.85
N HIS A 116 6.81 -5.69 -26.06
CA HIS A 116 7.74 -4.66 -26.49
C HIS A 116 7.07 -3.28 -26.58
N ASP A 117 5.84 -3.23 -27.09
CA ASP A 117 5.09 -1.99 -27.24
C ASP A 117 4.70 -1.41 -25.89
N PHE A 118 4.30 -2.25 -24.94
CA PHE A 118 4.06 -1.83 -23.56
C PHE A 118 5.29 -1.22 -22.91
N ILE A 119 6.45 -1.88 -22.99
CA ILE A 119 7.71 -1.37 -22.41
C ILE A 119 8.10 -0.05 -23.06
N THR A 120 7.99 0.05 -24.39
CA THR A 120 8.29 1.28 -25.14
C THR A 120 7.39 2.43 -24.72
N ALA A 121 6.08 2.20 -24.64
CA ALA A 121 5.11 3.20 -24.21
C ALA A 121 5.31 3.62 -22.75
N PHE A 122 5.62 2.67 -21.87
CA PHE A 122 5.93 2.94 -20.46
C PHE A 122 7.15 3.85 -20.32
N LEU A 123 8.26 3.52 -20.99
CA LEU A 123 9.50 4.30 -20.91
C LEU A 123 9.35 5.69 -21.51
N ALA A 124 8.60 5.82 -22.62
CA ALA A 124 8.27 7.12 -23.18
C ALA A 124 7.51 8.00 -22.16
N ARG A 125 6.46 7.44 -21.53
CA ARG A 125 5.68 8.17 -20.51
C ARG A 125 6.50 8.50 -19.25
N TRP A 126 7.38 7.58 -18.85
CA TRP A 126 8.29 7.80 -17.72
C TRP A 126 9.26 8.95 -17.99
N GLY A 127 9.84 9.01 -19.20
CA GLY A 127 10.71 10.11 -19.62
C GLY A 127 9.98 11.47 -19.62
N GLU A 128 8.79 11.53 -20.22
CA GLU A 128 7.98 12.76 -20.25
C GLU A 128 7.63 13.31 -18.86
N ALA A 129 7.52 12.43 -17.84
CA ALA A 129 7.23 12.84 -16.47
C ALA A 129 8.37 13.66 -15.85
N VAL A 130 9.62 13.44 -16.28
CA VAL A 130 10.79 14.23 -15.87
C VAL A 130 10.73 15.64 -16.46
N ASP A 131 10.21 15.78 -17.68
CA ASP A 131 10.10 17.08 -18.36
C ASP A 131 8.97 17.96 -17.79
N HIS A 132 8.00 17.37 -17.08
CA HIS A 132 6.81 18.07 -16.58
C HIS A 132 6.57 17.93 -15.06
N PRO A 133 7.56 18.21 -14.19
CA PRO A 133 7.45 17.97 -12.76
C PRO A 133 6.33 18.81 -12.10
N GLY A 134 5.97 19.95 -12.69
CA GLY A 134 4.97 20.89 -12.17
C GLY A 134 3.50 20.53 -12.40
N ARG A 135 3.17 19.66 -13.37
CA ARG A 135 1.75 19.33 -13.68
C ARG A 135 1.08 18.49 -12.57
N HIS A 136 1.85 17.66 -11.87
CA HIS A 136 1.33 16.80 -10.81
C HIS A 136 1.04 17.58 -9.51
N LEU A 137 1.87 18.56 -9.18
CA LEU A 137 1.71 19.41 -7.98
C LEU A 137 0.59 20.45 -8.13
N LEU A 138 0.40 21.02 -9.33
CA LEU A 138 -0.67 22.00 -9.59
C LEU A 138 -2.07 21.38 -9.49
N ARG A 139 -2.21 20.10 -9.86
CA ARG A 139 -3.47 19.35 -9.70
C ARG A 139 -3.78 19.04 -8.23
N ARG A 140 -2.76 18.93 -7.37
CA ARG A 140 -2.91 18.77 -5.91
C ARG A 140 -3.34 20.09 -5.25
N ARG A 141 -2.73 21.22 -5.63
CA ARG A 141 -3.01 22.54 -5.03
C ARG A 141 -4.39 23.10 -5.38
N ARG A 142 -4.90 22.87 -6.61
CA ARG A 142 -6.27 23.26 -6.99
C ARG A 142 -7.37 22.49 -6.24
N ARG A 143 -7.08 21.33 -5.65
CA ARG A 143 -8.02 20.59 -4.80
C ARG A 143 -8.02 21.08 -3.34
N SER A 144 -6.90 21.60 -2.85
CA SER A 144 -6.80 22.15 -1.49
C SER A 144 -7.25 23.61 -1.38
N GLY A 145 -7.26 24.37 -2.48
CA GLY A 145 -7.67 25.79 -2.48
C GLY A 145 -9.17 26.07 -2.55
N SER A 146 -10.02 25.05 -2.66
CA SER A 146 -11.48 25.22 -2.74
C SER A 146 -12.19 25.14 -1.38
N ALA A 147 -11.46 24.95 -0.28
CA ALA A 147 -12.02 24.68 1.05
C ALA A 147 -12.01 25.89 2.02
N HIS A 148 -11.62 27.09 1.58
CA HIS A 148 -11.57 28.29 2.41
C HIS A 148 -12.03 29.54 1.64
N ALA A 149 -13.28 29.52 1.19
CA ALA A 149 -14.00 30.72 0.80
C ALA A 149 -15.48 30.49 1.03
N ARG A 150 -15.92 30.72 2.27
CA ARG A 150 -17.27 31.11 2.67
C ARG A 150 -17.23 31.53 4.14
#